data_AF-A0A969G7G8-F1
#
_entry.id   AF-A0A969G7G8-F1
#
_cell.length_a   1.000
_cell.length_b   1.000
_cell.length_c   1.000
_cell.angle_alpha   90.00
_cell.angle_beta   90.00
_cell.angle_gamma   90.00
#
_symmetry.space_group_name_H-M   'P 1'
#
loop_
_entity.id
_entity.type
_entity.pdbx_description
1 polymer ?
#
loop_
_entity_poly.entity_id
_entity_poly.type
_entity_poly.pdbx_seq_one_letter_code
_entity_poly.pdbx_strand_id
1 'polypeptide(L)'
;MQAKKVSESETIMTQMIMPNDANPAKNLMGGNLLRWMDIVGGICAGKHTNANVVTASVDYVSFTLPIDIGDVVTLDARVTRAFNTSVEIFVEVFAADIKGGNNRKCNDAYFTFVGVEKQEDGSIKPIKVPPVLPLTGEEKSKYDAALRRRELRLILAGRMKPSDANNLKALFE
;
A
#
# COMPACT_ATOMS: atom_id res chain seq x y z
N MET A 1 -4.95 22.18 -4.96
CA MET A 1 -4.99 20.96 -5.79
C MET A 1 -6.36 20.35 -5.65
N GLN A 2 -6.96 19.87 -6.74
CA GLN A 2 -8.28 19.22 -6.71
C GLN A 2 -8.18 17.88 -5.96
N ALA A 3 -9.18 17.54 -5.17
CA ALA A 3 -9.23 16.23 -4.52
C ALA A 3 -9.49 15.12 -5.56
N LYS A 4 -8.82 13.97 -5.39
CA LYS A 4 -9.01 12.79 -6.25
C LYS A 4 -9.78 11.71 -5.53
N LYS A 5 -10.73 11.07 -6.20
CA LYS A 5 -11.40 9.86 -5.72
C LYS A 5 -10.40 8.71 -5.66
N VAL A 6 -10.62 7.78 -4.74
CA VAL A 6 -9.79 6.57 -4.61
C VAL A 6 -9.69 5.82 -5.95
N SER A 7 -10.82 5.64 -6.63
CA SER A 7 -10.94 4.96 -7.93
C SER A 7 -10.11 5.58 -9.06
N GLU A 8 -9.74 6.86 -8.99
CA GLU A 8 -8.91 7.52 -10.02
C GLU A 8 -7.45 7.06 -10.01
N SER A 9 -7.03 6.42 -8.92
CA SER A 9 -5.65 5.94 -8.72
C SER A 9 -5.56 4.43 -8.50
N GLU A 10 -6.71 3.77 -8.34
CA GLU A 10 -6.80 2.33 -8.15
C GLU A 10 -6.00 1.60 -9.23
N THR A 11 -5.25 0.60 -8.78
CA THR A 11 -4.37 -0.17 -9.64
C THR A 11 -4.47 -1.63 -9.26
N ILE A 12 -4.82 -2.45 -10.24
CA ILE A 12 -4.92 -3.89 -10.11
C ILE A 12 -3.80 -4.52 -10.95
N MET A 13 -3.10 -5.48 -10.37
CA MET A 13 -2.10 -6.29 -11.05
C MET A 13 -2.43 -7.77 -10.86
N THR A 14 -2.36 -8.54 -11.94
CA THR A 14 -2.58 -10.00 -11.91
C THR A 14 -1.35 -10.72 -12.42
N GLN A 15 -0.94 -11.79 -11.73
CA GLN A 15 0.21 -12.62 -12.10
C GLN A 15 -0.14 -14.09 -11.95
N MET A 16 0.40 -14.95 -12.82
CA MET A 16 0.38 -16.40 -12.61
C MET A 16 1.65 -16.80 -11.88
N ILE A 17 1.54 -17.66 -10.87
CA ILE A 17 2.71 -18.11 -10.11
C ILE A 17 3.45 -19.18 -10.92
N MET A 18 4.62 -18.82 -11.42
CA MET A 18 5.49 -19.71 -12.18
C MET A 18 6.49 -20.41 -11.24
N PRO A 19 7.11 -21.52 -11.67
CA PRO A 19 8.13 -22.20 -10.86
C PRO A 19 9.28 -21.30 -10.39
N ASN A 20 9.65 -20.29 -11.18
CA ASN A 20 10.70 -19.32 -10.83
C ASN A 20 10.26 -18.32 -9.74
N ASP A 21 8.97 -18.21 -9.46
CA ASP A 21 8.44 -17.33 -8.42
C ASP A 21 8.39 -18.01 -7.05
N ALA A 22 8.54 -19.35 -7.01
CA ALA A 22 8.35 -20.17 -5.83
C ALA A 22 9.62 -20.33 -4.98
N ASN A 23 9.41 -20.57 -3.70
CA ASN A 23 10.45 -21.00 -2.76
C ASN A 23 10.63 -22.54 -2.81
N PRO A 24 11.63 -23.12 -2.09
CA PRO A 24 11.85 -24.56 -2.07
C PRO A 24 10.67 -25.40 -1.54
N ALA A 25 9.71 -24.80 -0.82
CA ALA A 25 8.48 -25.46 -0.37
C ALA A 25 7.39 -25.51 -1.45
N LYS A 26 7.64 -24.95 -2.64
CA LYS A 26 6.74 -24.91 -3.81
C LYS A 26 5.55 -23.95 -3.67
N ASN A 27 5.67 -22.93 -2.84
CA ASN A 27 4.72 -21.82 -2.75
C ASN A 27 5.44 -20.52 -3.13
N LEU A 28 4.67 -19.48 -3.49
CA LEU A 28 5.20 -18.16 -3.84
C LEU A 28 6.21 -17.67 -2.80
N MET A 29 7.39 -17.29 -3.26
CA MET A 29 8.40 -16.68 -2.41
C MET A 29 7.91 -15.32 -1.90
N GLY A 30 7.89 -15.13 -0.58
CA GLY A 30 7.39 -13.89 0.04
C GLY A 30 8.08 -12.63 -0.48
N GLY A 31 9.38 -12.69 -0.79
CA GLY A 31 10.12 -11.58 -1.41
C GLY A 31 9.57 -11.16 -2.79
N ASN A 32 9.13 -12.12 -3.62
CA ASN A 32 8.50 -11.83 -4.91
C ASN A 32 7.14 -11.16 -4.72
N LEU A 33 6.36 -11.62 -3.73
CA LEU A 33 5.10 -10.99 -3.40
C LEU A 33 5.29 -9.54 -2.93
N LEU A 34 6.25 -9.30 -2.02
CA LEU A 34 6.56 -7.95 -1.53
C LEU A 34 7.01 -7.02 -2.67
N ARG A 35 7.84 -7.52 -3.59
CA ARG A 35 8.23 -6.77 -4.80
C ARG A 35 7.02 -6.36 -5.62
N TRP A 36 6.09 -7.28 -5.85
CA TRP A 36 4.87 -7.00 -6.61
C TRP A 36 3.93 -6.03 -5.90
N MET A 37 3.80 -6.16 -4.57
CA MET A 37 3.01 -5.23 -3.74
C MET A 37 3.59 -3.81 -3.79
N ASP A 38 4.92 -3.67 -3.73
CA ASP A 38 5.60 -2.36 -3.87
C ASP A 38 5.39 -1.76 -5.27
N ILE A 39 5.49 -2.56 -6.34
CA ILE A 39 5.28 -2.10 -7.72
C ILE A 39 3.84 -1.60 -7.92
N VAL A 40 2.83 -2.40 -7.55
CA VAL A 40 1.42 -1.99 -7.73
C VAL A 40 1.07 -0.80 -6.84
N GLY A 41 1.61 -0.76 -5.62
CA GLY A 41 1.47 0.36 -4.70
C GLY A 41 2.11 1.65 -5.23
N GLY A 42 3.30 1.55 -5.82
CA GLY A 42 4.03 2.65 -6.43
C GLY A 42 3.32 3.21 -7.66
N ILE A 43 2.72 2.36 -8.50
CA ILE A 43 1.88 2.80 -9.62
C ILE A 43 0.63 3.53 -9.11
N CYS A 44 -0.05 2.97 -8.10
CA CYS A 44 -1.22 3.59 -7.48
C CYS A 44 -0.87 4.97 -6.89
N ALA A 45 0.23 5.05 -6.13
CA ALA A 45 0.73 6.29 -5.57
C ALA A 45 1.09 7.30 -6.66
N GLY A 46 1.84 6.90 -7.70
CA GLY A 46 2.23 7.77 -8.81
C GLY A 46 1.02 8.32 -9.58
N LYS A 47 0.00 7.49 -9.81
CA LYS A 47 -1.28 7.94 -10.37
C LYS A 47 -1.97 8.96 -9.46
N HIS A 48 -1.94 8.77 -8.15
CA HIS A 48 -2.56 9.71 -7.21
C HIS A 48 -1.81 11.03 -7.14
N THR A 49 -0.48 10.98 -7.02
CA THR A 49 0.37 12.17 -6.85
C THR A 49 0.64 12.92 -8.17
N ASN A 50 0.41 12.28 -9.32
CA ASN A 50 0.83 12.74 -10.64
C ASN A 50 2.34 13.03 -10.69
N ALA A 51 3.14 12.18 -10.05
CA ALA A 51 4.59 12.36 -9.96
C ALA A 51 5.31 11.03 -9.74
N ASN A 52 6.63 11.05 -9.91
CA ASN A 52 7.47 9.97 -9.41
C ASN A 52 7.32 9.84 -7.90
N VAL A 53 7.42 8.60 -7.41
CA VAL A 53 7.28 8.30 -5.99
C VAL A 53 8.44 7.46 -5.51
N VAL A 54 8.72 7.57 -4.21
CA VAL A 54 9.64 6.68 -3.51
C VAL A 54 8.90 6.00 -2.36
N THR A 55 9.22 4.74 -2.10
CA THR A 55 8.71 3.99 -0.95
C THR A 55 9.39 4.48 0.32
N ALA A 56 8.62 5.09 1.22
CA ALA A 56 9.14 5.62 2.49
C ALA A 56 9.06 4.59 3.62
N SER A 57 8.02 3.75 3.61
CA SER A 57 7.87 2.67 4.59
C SER A 57 6.89 1.62 4.11
N VAL A 58 7.07 0.41 4.63
CA VAL A 58 6.07 -0.65 4.64
C VAL A 58 5.72 -0.86 6.11
N ASP A 59 4.43 -0.82 6.46
CA ASP A 59 3.99 -0.89 7.86
C ASP A 59 4.09 -2.35 8.37
N TYR A 60 2.99 -3.11 8.31
CA TYR A 60 2.96 -4.53 8.67
C TYR A 60 2.43 -5.37 7.50
N VAL A 61 3.07 -6.51 7.25
CA VAL A 61 2.66 -7.49 6.24
C VAL A 61 2.42 -8.83 6.92
N SER A 62 1.24 -9.40 6.72
CA SER A 62 0.89 -10.72 7.25
C SER A 62 0.70 -11.73 6.13
N PHE A 63 1.46 -12.82 6.18
CA PHE A 63 1.31 -13.97 5.29
C PHE A 63 0.39 -15.00 5.91
N THR A 64 -0.89 -14.94 5.52
CA THR A 64 -1.95 -15.71 6.19
C THR A 64 -2.20 -17.06 5.52
N LEU A 65 -2.13 -17.10 4.18
CA LEU A 65 -2.35 -18.30 3.39
C LEU A 65 -1.25 -18.48 2.33
N PRO A 66 -0.78 -19.72 2.11
CA PRO A 66 0.14 -20.01 1.02
C PRO A 66 -0.52 -19.75 -0.35
N ILE A 67 0.31 -19.38 -1.32
CA ILE A 67 -0.06 -19.21 -2.73
C ILE A 67 0.77 -20.22 -3.52
N ASP A 68 0.11 -21.12 -4.26
CA ASP A 68 0.75 -22.28 -4.86
C ASP A 68 1.21 -21.99 -6.30
N ILE A 69 2.17 -22.79 -6.80
CA ILE A 69 2.53 -22.76 -8.21
C ILE A 69 1.29 -23.06 -9.06
N GLY A 70 1.02 -22.22 -10.06
CA GLY A 70 -0.15 -22.32 -10.93
C GLY A 70 -1.35 -21.51 -10.45
N ASP A 71 -1.35 -20.97 -9.23
CA ASP A 71 -2.35 -19.99 -8.82
C ASP A 71 -2.23 -18.70 -9.63
N VAL A 72 -3.36 -18.01 -9.76
CA VAL A 72 -3.43 -16.64 -10.24
C VAL A 72 -3.58 -15.72 -9.02
N VAL A 73 -2.59 -14.85 -8.83
CA VAL A 73 -2.60 -13.83 -7.78
C VAL A 73 -3.11 -12.50 -8.34
N THR A 74 -4.03 -11.86 -7.62
CA THR A 74 -4.52 -10.51 -7.90
C THR A 74 -4.16 -9.58 -6.75
N LEU A 75 -3.43 -8.51 -7.07
CA LEU A 75 -3.04 -7.47 -6.14
C LEU A 75 -3.86 -6.21 -6.44
N ASP A 76 -4.58 -5.72 -5.45
CA ASP A 76 -5.49 -4.57 -5.55
C ASP A 76 -4.97 -3.44 -4.65
N ALA A 77 -4.47 -2.37 -5.27
CA ALA A 77 -3.88 -1.23 -4.59
C ALA A 77 -4.80 0.00 -4.64
N ARG A 78 -5.08 0.56 -3.45
CA ARG A 78 -5.95 1.73 -3.26
C ARG A 78 -5.33 2.75 -2.32
N VAL A 79 -5.42 4.02 -2.67
CA VAL A 79 -5.07 5.12 -1.75
C VAL A 79 -6.07 5.14 -0.59
N THR A 80 -5.56 5.11 0.63
CA THR A 80 -6.39 5.24 1.83
C THR A 80 -6.32 6.64 2.42
N ARG A 81 -5.17 7.32 2.32
CA ARG A 81 -5.04 8.71 2.77
C ARG A 81 -3.94 9.44 2.01
N ALA A 82 -4.17 10.72 1.75
CA ALA A 82 -3.15 11.66 1.30
C ALA A 82 -2.83 12.64 2.43
N PHE A 83 -1.55 12.94 2.59
CA PHE A 83 -1.01 13.88 3.57
C PHE A 83 -0.43 15.11 2.86
N ASN A 84 0.64 15.73 3.39
CA ASN A 84 1.24 16.90 2.75
C ASN A 84 2.00 16.51 1.47
N THR A 85 2.96 15.57 1.59
CA THR A 85 3.80 15.11 0.48
C THR A 85 3.78 13.59 0.29
N SER A 86 3.06 12.88 1.16
CA SER A 86 2.99 11.43 1.18
C SER A 86 1.57 10.93 1.03
N VAL A 87 1.45 9.69 0.56
CA VAL A 87 0.21 8.94 0.45
C VAL A 87 0.37 7.59 1.12
N GLU A 88 -0.69 7.13 1.78
CA GLU A 88 -0.81 5.76 2.28
C GLU A 88 -1.63 4.94 1.28
N ILE A 89 -1.06 3.81 0.87
CA ILE A 89 -1.67 2.85 -0.05
C ILE A 89 -1.92 1.56 0.70
N PHE A 90 -3.12 1.00 0.55
CA PHE A 90 -3.45 -0.33 1.00
C PHE A 90 -3.43 -1.29 -0.18
N VAL A 91 -2.76 -2.43 -0.01
CA VAL A 91 -2.65 -3.47 -1.04
C VAL A 91 -3.26 -4.76 -0.49
N GLU A 92 -4.26 -5.28 -1.18
CA GLU A 92 -4.87 -6.58 -0.87
C GLU A 92 -4.44 -7.62 -1.90
N VAL A 93 -4.12 -8.82 -1.43
CA VAL A 93 -3.65 -9.92 -2.26
C VAL A 93 -4.63 -11.07 -2.18
N PHE A 94 -5.19 -11.43 -3.33
CA PHE A 94 -6.06 -12.59 -3.52
C PHE A 94 -5.36 -13.63 -4.37
N ALA A 95 -5.62 -14.91 -4.10
CA ALA A 95 -5.19 -16.00 -4.96
C ALA A 95 -6.38 -16.90 -5.29
N ALA A 96 -6.42 -17.38 -6.53
CA ALA A 96 -7.40 -18.33 -7.01
C ALA A 96 -6.73 -19.29 -7.98
N ASP A 97 -7.36 -20.43 -8.25
CA ASP A 97 -6.95 -21.25 -9.39
C ASP A 97 -7.23 -20.51 -10.71
N ILE A 98 -6.68 -21.00 -11.83
CA ILE A 98 -6.81 -20.34 -13.15
C ILE A 98 -8.26 -20.20 -13.64
N LYS A 99 -9.21 -20.97 -13.08
CA LYS A 99 -10.63 -20.90 -13.41
C LYS A 99 -11.39 -19.93 -12.49
N GLY A 100 -10.70 -19.30 -11.53
CA GLY A 100 -11.28 -18.43 -10.51
C GLY A 100 -11.87 -19.18 -9.31
N GLY A 101 -11.68 -20.50 -9.22
CA GLY A 101 -12.07 -21.30 -8.07
C GLY A 101 -11.16 -21.04 -6.87
N ASN A 102 -11.63 -21.41 -5.68
CA ASN A 102 -10.87 -21.31 -4.42
C ASN A 102 -10.29 -19.91 -4.15
N ASN A 103 -11.01 -18.86 -4.54
CA ASN A 103 -10.61 -17.48 -4.30
C ASN A 103 -10.46 -17.22 -2.80
N ARG A 104 -9.29 -16.75 -2.40
CA ARG A 104 -8.95 -16.51 -0.99
C ARG A 104 -8.08 -15.27 -0.85
N LYS A 105 -8.35 -14.49 0.20
CA LYS A 105 -7.48 -13.38 0.60
C LYS A 105 -6.26 -13.95 1.32
N CYS A 106 -5.08 -13.74 0.76
CA CYS A 106 -3.84 -14.32 1.28
C CYS A 106 -3.06 -13.34 2.17
N ASN A 107 -3.02 -12.06 1.76
CA ASN A 107 -2.19 -11.04 2.40
C ASN A 107 -2.84 -9.67 2.25
N ASP A 108 -2.45 -8.76 3.13
CA ASP A 108 -2.59 -7.33 2.90
C ASP A 108 -1.46 -6.56 3.58
N ALA A 109 -1.25 -5.32 3.14
CA ALA A 109 -0.29 -4.42 3.74
C ALA A 109 -0.60 -2.95 3.46
N TYR A 110 -0.07 -2.09 4.33
CA TYR A 110 -0.04 -0.65 4.13
C TYR A 110 1.37 -0.19 3.73
N PHE A 111 1.44 0.58 2.66
CA PHE A 111 2.64 1.23 2.16
C PHE A 111 2.52 2.74 2.30
N THR A 112 3.63 3.42 2.56
CA THR A 112 3.71 4.87 2.44
C THR A 112 4.64 5.24 1.32
N PHE A 113 4.12 6.03 0.38
CA PHE A 113 4.89 6.61 -0.71
C PHE A 113 4.99 8.12 -0.54
N VAL A 114 6.10 8.70 -1.01
CA VAL A 114 6.31 10.16 -1.05
C VAL A 114 6.42 10.58 -2.50
N GLY A 115 5.59 11.54 -2.90
CA GLY A 115 5.71 12.17 -4.22
C GLY A 115 6.96 13.04 -4.28
N VAL A 116 7.75 12.87 -5.33
CA VAL A 116 9.05 13.55 -5.48
C VAL A 116 9.28 14.09 -6.87
N GLU A 117 10.12 15.12 -6.95
CA GLU A 117 10.62 15.70 -8.18
C GLU A 117 12.15 15.76 -8.15
N LYS A 118 12.79 15.41 -9.27
CA LYS A 118 14.24 15.54 -9.44
C LYS A 118 14.55 16.97 -9.87
N GLN A 119 15.35 17.66 -9.08
CA GLN A 119 15.82 19.01 -9.37
C GLN A 119 16.98 18.96 -10.39
N GLU A 120 17.32 20.11 -10.98
CA GLU A 120 18.42 20.23 -11.97
C GLU A 120 19.79 19.83 -11.38
N ASP A 121 20.00 20.09 -10.09
CA ASP A 121 21.22 19.70 -9.36
C ASP A 121 21.29 18.20 -9.02
N GLY A 122 20.27 17.42 -9.42
CA GLY A 122 20.15 15.99 -9.16
C GLY A 122 19.52 15.63 -7.82
N SER A 123 19.23 16.61 -6.95
CA SER A 123 18.56 16.37 -5.68
C SER A 123 17.09 15.95 -5.85
N ILE A 124 16.55 15.22 -4.88
CA ILE A 124 15.16 14.75 -4.87
C ILE A 124 14.39 15.54 -3.82
N LYS A 125 13.35 16.26 -4.25
CA LYS A 125 12.52 17.10 -3.37
C LYS A 125 11.10 16.53 -3.25
N PRO A 126 10.56 16.37 -2.03
CA PRO A 126 9.16 16.03 -1.84
C PRO A 126 8.22 17.12 -2.39
N ILE A 127 7.15 16.72 -3.07
CA ILE A 127 6.14 17.62 -3.62
C ILE A 127 4.80 17.51 -2.89
N LYS A 128 3.97 18.56 -2.96
CA LYS A 128 2.60 18.48 -2.45
C LYS A 128 1.77 17.52 -3.28
N VAL A 129 0.91 16.74 -2.61
CA VAL A 129 0.06 15.73 -3.26
C VAL A 129 -1.42 16.12 -3.21
N PRO A 130 -2.27 15.67 -4.17
CA PRO A 130 -3.70 15.93 -4.10
C PRO A 130 -4.32 15.27 -2.88
N PRO A 131 -5.29 15.91 -2.20
CA PRO A 131 -6.05 15.24 -1.15
C PRO A 131 -6.87 14.09 -1.76
N VAL A 132 -7.11 13.03 -0.99
CA VAL A 132 -8.00 11.93 -1.40
C VAL A 132 -9.42 12.19 -0.92
N LEU A 133 -10.39 11.87 -1.77
CA LEU A 133 -11.83 11.95 -1.53
C LEU A 133 -12.40 10.53 -1.37
N PRO A 134 -12.59 10.03 -0.14
CA PRO A 134 -13.27 8.76 0.10
C PRO A 134 -14.79 8.92 -0.08
N LEU A 135 -15.41 8.03 -0.85
CA LEU A 135 -16.83 8.05 -1.17
C LEU A 135 -17.60 6.92 -0.45
N THR A 136 -17.03 5.72 -0.40
CA THR A 136 -17.70 4.55 0.22
C THR A 136 -17.49 4.51 1.74
N GLY A 137 -18.33 3.73 2.44
CA GLY A 137 -18.18 3.54 3.89
C GLY A 137 -16.84 2.90 4.26
N GLU A 138 -16.38 1.95 3.46
CA GLU A 138 -15.08 1.29 3.64
C GLU A 138 -13.91 2.26 3.41
N GLU A 139 -13.97 3.07 2.35
CA GLU A 139 -12.95 4.09 2.07
C GLU A 139 -12.86 5.11 3.20
N LYS A 140 -14.00 5.57 3.73
CA LYS A 140 -14.04 6.50 4.88
C LYS A 140 -13.42 5.87 6.13
N SER A 141 -13.79 4.63 6.44
CA SER A 141 -13.21 3.89 7.57
C SER A 141 -11.68 3.75 7.44
N LYS A 142 -11.19 3.34 6.26
CA LYS A 142 -9.75 3.23 5.96
C LYS A 142 -9.05 4.60 6.07
N TYR A 143 -9.68 5.66 5.58
CA TYR A 143 -9.19 7.04 5.64
C TYR A 143 -9.01 7.53 7.07
N ASP A 144 -10.01 7.34 7.93
CA ASP A 144 -9.96 7.79 9.33
C ASP A 144 -8.91 6.98 10.12
N ALA A 145 -8.87 5.67 9.91
CA ALA A 145 -7.89 4.80 10.56
C ALA A 145 -6.42 5.09 10.17
N ALA A 146 -6.18 5.71 9.02
CA ALA A 146 -4.83 6.04 8.55
C ALA A 146 -4.09 7.05 9.45
N LEU A 147 -4.80 7.90 10.20
CA LEU A 147 -4.14 8.79 11.17
C LEU A 147 -3.43 8.00 12.25
N ARG A 148 -4.11 6.98 12.79
CA ARG A 148 -3.59 6.13 13.86
C ARG A 148 -2.39 5.32 13.38
N ARG A 149 -2.49 4.73 12.18
CA ARG A 149 -1.36 4.03 11.53
C ARG A 149 -0.17 4.95 11.33
N ARG A 150 -0.41 6.18 10.86
CA ARG A 150 0.65 7.18 10.70
C ARG A 150 1.33 7.52 12.02
N GLU A 151 0.56 7.77 13.09
CA GLU A 151 1.13 8.07 14.40
C GLU A 151 1.97 6.91 14.93
N LEU A 152 1.46 5.67 14.87
CA LEU A 152 2.21 4.47 15.25
C LEU A 152 3.52 4.35 14.48
N ARG A 153 3.47 4.52 13.15
CA ARG A 153 4.66 4.50 12.29
C ARG A 153 5.67 5.58 12.66
N LEU A 154 5.22 6.80 12.95
CA LEU A 154 6.11 7.88 13.36
C LEU A 154 6.74 7.62 14.73
N ILE A 155 6.01 6.99 15.66
CA ILE A 155 6.55 6.53 16.95
C ILE A 155 7.64 5.48 16.72
N LEU A 156 7.35 4.43 15.94
CA LEU A 156 8.30 3.35 15.66
C LEU A 156 9.56 3.87 14.93
N ALA A 157 9.42 4.91 14.11
CA ALA A 157 10.52 5.59 13.44
C ALA A 157 11.28 6.60 14.32
N GLY A 158 10.89 6.80 15.58
CA GLY A 158 11.50 7.77 16.50
C GLY A 158 11.23 9.24 16.14
N ARG A 159 10.22 9.52 15.32
CA ARG A 159 9.87 10.86 14.82
C ARG A 159 8.68 11.50 15.54
N MET A 160 8.06 10.78 16.47
CA MET A 160 6.94 11.24 17.30
C MET A 160 7.04 10.60 18.68
N LYS A 161 6.78 11.35 19.75
CA LYS A 161 6.68 10.77 21.09
C LYS A 161 5.30 10.13 21.26
N PRO A 162 5.17 8.99 21.97
CA PRO A 162 3.87 8.39 22.27
C PRO A 162 2.89 9.35 22.96
N SER A 163 3.39 10.33 23.71
CA SER A 163 2.58 11.38 24.34
C SER A 163 1.82 12.26 23.34
N ASP A 164 2.30 12.36 22.11
CA ASP A 164 1.81 13.32 21.11
C ASP A 164 0.85 12.64 20.10
N ALA A 165 0.66 11.32 20.23
CA ALA A 165 -0.18 10.50 19.35
C ALA A 165 -1.64 10.47 19.80
N ASN A 166 -2.35 11.58 19.58
CA ASN A 166 -3.73 11.76 20.05
C ASN A 166 -4.70 10.74 19.44
N ASN A 167 -4.57 10.42 18.14
CA ASN A 167 -5.48 9.50 17.48
C ASN A 167 -5.28 8.06 17.97
N LEU A 168 -4.03 7.68 18.24
CA LEU A 168 -3.68 6.36 18.73
C LEU A 168 -4.07 6.16 20.19
N LYS A 169 -3.88 7.18 21.04
CA LYS A 169 -4.31 7.17 22.45
C LYS A 169 -5.80 6.93 22.60
N ALA A 170 -6.61 7.58 21.76
CA ALA A 170 -8.06 7.45 21.77
C ALA A 170 -8.60 6.03 21.47
N LEU A 171 -7.75 5.04 21.14
CA LEU A 171 -8.15 3.63 21.05
C LEU A 171 -8.11 2.88 22.39
N PHE A 172 -7.41 3.41 23.38
CA PHE A 172 -7.15 2.76 24.66
C PHE A 172 -7.86 3.44 25.83
N GLU A 173 -8.54 4.56 25.57
CA GLU A 173 -9.42 5.29 26.49
C GLU A 173 -10.88 4.87 26.25
#